data_AF-A0A5Q0ULF2-F1
#
_entry.id   AF-A0A5Q0ULF2-F1
#
_cell.length_a   1.000
_cell.length_b   1.000
_cell.length_c   1.000
_cell.angle_alpha   90.00
_cell.angle_beta   90.00
_cell.angle_gamma   90.00
#
_symmetry.space_group_name_H-M   'P 1'
#
loop_
_entity.id
_entity.type
_entity.pdbx_description
1 polymer ?
#
loop_
_entity_poly.entity_id
_entity_poly.type
_entity_poly.pdbx_seq_one_letter_code
_entity_poly.pdbx_strand_id
1 'polypeptide(L)' 'MVQPSVTDEDRRSFLLKFRVGFALFVGVSMALVALNVSASLPTIGGAGVAGTVAGAVLGWWVFPDSVALGFVNRRR' A
#
# COMPACT_ATOMS: atom_id res chain seq x y z
N MET A 1 6.29 31.19 15.09
CA MET A 1 6.49 29.73 14.90
C MET A 1 5.73 29.35 13.65
N VAL A 2 6.40 28.74 12.66
CA VAL A 2 5.76 28.36 11.38
C VAL A 2 4.85 27.16 11.66
N GLN A 3 3.57 27.26 11.30
CA GLN A 3 2.68 26.09 11.38
C GLN A 3 3.19 24.99 10.45
N PRO A 4 3.07 23.70 10.83
CA PRO A 4 3.31 22.61 9.90
C PRO A 4 2.39 22.79 8.70
N SER A 5 2.95 22.83 7.49
CA SER A 5 2.18 22.93 6.24
C SER A 5 1.38 21.67 5.93
N VAL A 6 1.60 20.58 6.68
CA VAL A 6 0.92 19.30 6.51
C VAL A 6 0.36 18.85 7.85
N THR A 7 -0.96 18.69 7.90
CA THR A 7 -1.68 18.23 9.10
C THR A 7 -1.53 16.72 9.28
N ASP A 8 -1.80 16.21 10.48
CA ASP A 8 -1.79 14.76 10.75
C ASP A 8 -2.87 14.01 9.95
N GLU A 9 -3.99 14.67 9.67
CA GLU A 9 -5.07 14.13 8.85
C GLU A 9 -4.65 13.97 7.39
N ASP A 10 -3.94 14.95 6.83
CA ASP A 10 -3.37 14.87 5.48
C ASP A 10 -2.39 13.70 5.36
N ARG A 11 -1.55 13.49 6.38
CA ARG A 11 -0.59 12.38 6.42
C ARG A 11 -1.28 11.02 6.46
N ARG A 12 -2.30 10.87 7.30
CA ARG A 12 -3.09 9.62 7.40
C ARG A 12 -3.79 9.31 6.08
N SER A 13 -4.44 10.31 5.50
CA SER A 13 -5.12 10.18 4.21
C SER A 13 -4.15 9.82 3.08
N PHE A 14 -2.97 10.45 3.04
CA PHE A 14 -1.93 10.13 2.07
C PHE A 14 -1.40 8.70 2.25
N LEU A 15 -1.07 8.29 3.48
CA LEU A 15 -0.58 6.93 3.73
C LEU A 15 -1.61 5.87 3.34
N LEU A 16 -2.89 6.08 3.63
CA LEU A 16 -3.94 5.14 3.25
C LEU A 16 -4.03 5.01 1.72
N LYS A 17 -4.08 6.13 0.99
CA LYS A 17 -4.08 6.13 -0.48
C LYS A 17 -2.84 5.45 -1.06
N PHE A 18 -1.67 5.71 -0.46
CA PHE A 18 -0.42 5.12 -0.88
C PHE A 18 -0.40 3.59 -0.67
N ARG A 19 -0.82 3.09 0.49
CA ARG A 19 -0.90 1.65 0.76
C ARG A 19 -1.88 0.93 -0.17
N VAL A 20 -3.05 1.53 -0.42
CA VAL A 20 -4.03 0.98 -1.36
C VAL A 20 -3.44 0.95 -2.77
N GLY A 21 -2.81 2.04 -3.21
CA GLY A 21 -2.13 2.11 -4.51
C GLY A 21 -1.02 1.07 -4.64
N PHE A 22 -0.20 0.90 -3.61
CA PHE A 22 0.85 -0.13 -3.54
C PHE A 22 0.26 -1.53 -3.66
N ALA A 23 -0.78 -1.86 -2.90
CA ALA A 23 -1.43 -3.17 -2.95
C ALA A 23 -1.98 -3.48 -4.34
N LEU A 24 -2.69 -2.53 -4.95
CA LEU A 24 -3.22 -2.68 -6.31
C LEU A 24 -2.12 -2.82 -7.35
N PHE A 25 -1.04 -2.04 -7.22
CA PHE A 25 0.11 -2.13 -8.11
C PHE A 25 0.72 -3.53 -8.10
N VAL A 26 0.96 -4.11 -6.91
CA VAL A 26 1.47 -5.49 -6.77
C VAL A 26 0.54 -6.51 -7.42
N GLY A 27 -0.78 -6.38 -7.21
CA GLY A 27 -1.77 -7.25 -7.83
C GLY A 27 -1.76 -7.18 -9.35
N VAL A 28 -1.78 -5.98 -9.92
CA VAL A 28 -1.72 -5.77 -11.37
C VAL A 28 -0.42 -6.33 -11.95
N SER A 29 0.71 -6.12 -11.27
CA SER A 29 1.99 -6.72 -11.69
C SER A 29 1.93 -8.25 -11.72
N MET A 30 1.34 -8.89 -10.71
CA MET A 30 1.19 -10.35 -10.69
C MET A 30 0.27 -10.87 -11.80
N ALA A 31 -0.84 -10.17 -12.07
CA ALA A 31 -1.70 -10.50 -13.21
C ALA A 31 -0.97 -10.38 -14.55
N LEU A 32 -0.16 -9.33 -14.73
CA LEU A 32 0.67 -9.15 -15.93
C LEU A 32 1.73 -10.23 -16.06
N VAL A 33 2.36 -10.67 -14.97
CA VAL A 33 3.29 -11.81 -14.99
C VAL A 33 2.58 -13.09 -15.43
N ALA A 34 1.40 -13.38 -14.87
CA ALA A 34 0.61 -14.55 -15.27
C ALA A 34 0.21 -14.51 -16.76
N LEU A 35 -0.13 -13.33 -17.29
CA LEU A 35 -0.39 -13.13 -18.72
C LEU A 35 0.83 -13.45 -19.58
N ASN A 36 2.04 -13.08 -19.15
CA ASN A 36 3.27 -13.35 -19.90
C ASN A 36 3.61 -14.84 -20.01
N VAL A 37 3.13 -15.67 -19.07
CA VAL A 37 3.34 -17.13 -19.10
C VAL A 37 2.16 -17.86 -19.76
N SER A 38 1.28 -17.13 -20.46
CA SER A 38 0.10 -17.68 -21.13
C SER A 38 -0.81 -18.48 -20.18
N ALA A 39 -0.93 -18.04 -18.93
CA ALA A 39 -1.79 -18.69 -17.95
C ALA A 39 -3.27 -18.57 -18.35
N SER A 40 -4.11 -19.47 -17.83
CA SER A 40 -5.56 -19.42 -18.05
C SER A 40 -6.19 -18.20 -17.36
N LEU A 41 -7.34 -17.73 -17.87
CA LEU A 41 -8.08 -16.58 -17.33
C LEU A 41 -8.32 -16.66 -15.81
N PRO A 42 -8.77 -17.82 -15.26
CA PRO A 42 -8.94 -17.97 -13.81
C PRO A 42 -7.64 -17.79 -13.03
N THR A 43 -6.51 -18.27 -13.57
CA THR A 43 -5.19 -18.15 -12.94
C THR A 43 -4.70 -16.71 -12.96
N ILE A 44 -4.93 -15.97 -14.04
CA ILE A 44 -4.58 -14.54 -14.12
C ILE A 44 -5.37 -13.75 -13.08
N GLY A 45 -6.69 -13.97 -13.01
CA GLY A 45 -7.55 -13.34 -12.00
C GLY A 45 -7.13 -13.71 -10.58
N GLY A 46 -6.85 -15.00 -10.34
CA GLY A 46 -6.37 -15.50 -9.06
C GLY A 46 -5.03 -14.88 -8.64
N ALA A 47 -4.07 -14.78 -9.56
CA ALA A 47 -2.78 -14.16 -9.32
C ALA A 47 -2.91 -12.66 -9.01
N GLY A 48 -3.81 -11.95 -9.69
CA GLY A 48 -4.10 -10.55 -9.40
C GLY A 48 -4.67 -10.35 -7.99
N VAL A 49 -5.66 -11.16 -7.61
CA VAL A 49 -6.28 -11.10 -6.28
C VAL A 49 -5.27 -11.48 -5.19
N ALA A 50 -4.55 -12.59 -5.37
CA ALA A 50 -3.54 -13.05 -4.42
C ALA A 50 -2.40 -12.03 -4.27
N GLY A 51 -1.92 -11.46 -5.39
CA GLY A 51 -0.92 -10.39 -5.40
C GLY A 51 -1.40 -9.13 -4.68
N THR A 52 -2.67 -8.76 -4.86
CA THR A 52 -3.25 -7.58 -4.17
C THR A 52 -3.32 -7.81 -2.66
N VAL A 53 -3.76 -8.98 -2.23
CA VAL A 53 -3.82 -9.35 -0.81
C VAL A 53 -2.42 -9.36 -0.20
N ALA A 54 -1.45 -9.98 -0.88
CA ALA A 54 -0.06 -9.98 -0.44
C ALA A 54 0.52 -8.56 -0.38
N GLY A 55 0.26 -7.73 -1.38
CA GLY A 55 0.64 -6.32 -1.42
C GLY A 55 0.02 -5.50 -0.30
N ALA A 56 -1.23 -5.76 0.08
CA ALA A 56 -1.87 -5.12 1.22
C ALA A 56 -1.21 -5.53 2.54
N VAL A 57 -0.98 -6.83 2.76
CA VAL A 57 -0.28 -7.33 3.95
C VAL A 57 1.10 -6.68 4.08
N LEU A 58 1.88 -6.67 2.99
CA LEU A 58 3.19 -6.04 2.97
C LEU A 58 3.12 -4.53 3.14
N GLY A 59 2.16 -3.85 2.51
CA GLY A 59 2.00 -2.40 2.60
C GLY A 59 1.73 -1.93 4.03
N TRP A 60 0.90 -2.67 4.77
CA TRP A 60 0.63 -2.36 6.18
C TRP A 60 1.81 -2.73 7.10
N TRP A 61 2.58 -3.76 6.73
CA TRP A 61 3.78 -4.14 7.48
C TRP A 61 4.94 -3.16 7.29
N VAL A 62 5.19 -2.73 6.05
CA VAL A 62 6.29 -1.80 5.70
C VAL A 62 5.97 -0.37 6.10
N PHE A 63 4.72 0.06 5.94
CA PHE A 63 4.29 1.42 6.21
C PHE A 63 3.25 1.45 7.34
N PRO A 64 3.57 1.14 8.60
CA PRO A 64 2.59 1.10 9.69
C PRO A 64 2.01 2.48 10.03
N ASP A 65 0.88 2.54 10.74
CA ASP A 65 0.20 3.80 11.10
C ASP A 65 1.05 4.73 11.98
N SER A 66 2.03 4.17 12.69
CA SER A 66 3.03 4.93 13.43
C SER A 66 3.87 5.86 12.55
N VAL A 67 3.99 5.57 11.24
CA VAL A 67 4.70 6.44 10.28
C VAL A 67 3.97 7.77 10.08
N ALA A 68 2.63 7.78 10.08
CA ALA A 68 1.85 9.03 9.94
C ALA A 68 1.93 9.91 11.21
N LEU A 69 2.13 9.28 12.37
CA LEU A 69 2.14 9.92 13.69
C LEU A 69 3.52 10.44 14.11
N GLY A 70 4.49 10.42 13.20
CA GLY A 70 5.88 10.77 13.46
C GLY A 70 6.05 12.10 14.20
N PHE A 71 6.66 12.03 15.39
CA PHE A 71 7.35 13.07 16.17
C PHE A 71 6.67 13.73 17.39
N VAL A 72 5.45 13.39 17.81
CA VAL A 72 4.88 14.02 19.04
C VAL A 72 5.31 13.31 20.34
N ASN A 73 5.60 12.01 20.32
CA ASN A 73 5.76 11.23 21.56
C ASN A 73 7.20 11.07 22.09
N ARG A 74 8.16 11.92 21.68
CA ARG A 74 9.58 11.83 22.11
C ARG A 74 10.01 12.88 23.15
N ARG A 75 9.06 13.66 23.71
CA ARG A 75 9.30 14.69 24.74
C ARG A 75 8.34 14.60 25.95
N ARG A 76 8.04 13.39 26.43
CA ARG A 76 7.54 13.20 27.79
C ARG A 76 8.44 12.23 28.52
#